data_AF-T2MH03-F1
#
_entry.id   AF-T2MH03-F1
#
_cell.length_a   1.000
_cell.length_b   1.000
_cell.length_c   1.000
_cell.angle_alpha   90.00
_cell.angle_beta   90.00
_cell.angle_gamma   90.00
#
_symmetry.space_group_name_H-M   'P 1'
#
loop_
_entity.id
_entity.type
_entity.pdbx_description
1 polymer ?
#
loop_
_entity_poly.entity_id
_entity_poly.type
_entity_poly.pdbx_seq_one_letter_code
_entity_poly.pdbx_strand_id
1 'polypeptide(L)'
;METISELDLYEPNGPILGGNGYIPAQTQRKAYQDLYETPQTKIACIRSLRNLIEEKQEENNFDEHSDAFLLKFLRHRKFDVNDAYHLLERYYTNREAKPEIFRNLTRKNIRKTLEQGIVCVLPQRDQHGRVLINFDLRKWDFSVPWHFDKLLRVWVYTLTKLFEVDETQINGIVIICDLRQLSVLQTKSLRSSMLKKVIDLFQDNFPFRLNAVHLLNPSWHFKLLWKMINVSAFIKPKLAERLFVHDGDLSIFNNEFPVKYLPKELGGEVVYDNNIWVKELLEPEKSEQVTQLQTSAHIQALNKKKKFSFSGTKRSTASYNTAKKI
;
A
#
# COMPACT_ATOMS: atom_id res chain seq x y z
N MET A 1 35.76 -4.60 -3.17
CA MET A 1 34.76 -5.59 -2.74
C MET A 1 35.44 -6.44 -1.69
N GLU A 2 35.21 -6.14 -0.41
CA GLU A 2 35.70 -7.00 0.67
C GLU A 2 34.92 -8.30 0.66
N THR A 3 35.64 -9.42 0.79
CA THR A 3 35.09 -10.75 0.96
C THR A 3 34.33 -10.80 2.28
N ILE A 4 33.01 -10.72 2.19
CA ILE A 4 32.10 -10.73 3.33
C ILE A 4 32.12 -12.13 3.96
N SER A 5 32.34 -12.22 5.28
CA SER A 5 32.59 -13.45 6.03
C SER A 5 31.31 -14.26 6.26
N GLU A 6 31.42 -15.55 6.60
CA GLU A 6 30.27 -16.39 6.99
C GLU A 6 29.50 -15.86 8.22
N LEU A 7 30.11 -14.98 9.03
CA LEU A 7 29.48 -14.33 10.18
C LEU A 7 28.45 -13.27 9.78
N ASP A 8 28.51 -12.74 8.55
CA ASP A 8 27.55 -11.76 8.03
C ASP A 8 26.24 -12.41 7.51
N LEU A 9 26.06 -13.72 7.72
CA LEU A 9 24.88 -14.47 7.26
C LEU A 9 23.68 -14.37 8.21
N TYR A 10 23.82 -13.79 9.40
CA TYR A 10 22.74 -13.70 10.39
C TYR A 10 22.71 -12.37 11.15
N GLU A 11 22.92 -11.26 10.45
CA GLU A 11 22.62 -9.95 11.04
C GLU A 11 21.10 -9.89 11.35
N PRO A 12 20.67 -9.45 12.54
CA PRO A 12 19.25 -9.38 12.85
C PRO A 12 18.56 -8.37 11.93
N ASN A 13 17.35 -8.73 11.51
CA ASN A 13 16.49 -7.83 10.75
C ASN A 13 16.15 -6.58 11.59
N GLY A 14 15.97 -5.44 10.92
CA GLY A 14 15.66 -4.18 11.56
C GLY A 14 14.22 -4.12 12.11
N PRO A 15 13.89 -3.06 12.86
CA PRO A 15 12.54 -2.88 13.39
C PRO A 15 11.48 -2.72 12.28
N ILE A 16 10.21 -2.88 12.65
CA ILE A 16 9.06 -2.77 11.73
C ILE A 16 8.87 -1.32 11.26
N LEU A 17 8.97 -0.36 12.18
CA LEU A 17 8.96 1.08 11.93
C LEU A 17 10.27 1.70 12.43
N GLY A 18 10.64 2.85 11.87
CA GLY A 18 11.89 3.53 12.20
C GLY A 18 13.13 2.83 11.62
N GLY A 19 14.27 2.98 12.29
CA GLY A 19 15.54 2.40 11.81
C GLY A 19 16.08 3.03 10.52
N ASN A 20 15.76 4.30 10.27
CA ASN A 20 16.08 4.99 9.01
C ASN A 20 17.58 4.85 8.66
N GLY A 21 17.85 4.25 7.50
CA GLY A 21 19.20 4.04 6.97
C GLY A 21 19.86 2.72 7.36
N TYR A 22 19.33 1.98 8.33
CA TYR A 22 19.79 0.62 8.62
C TYR A 22 19.18 -0.38 7.63
N ILE A 23 20.04 -1.14 6.95
CA ILE A 23 19.66 -2.23 6.06
C ILE A 23 20.60 -3.40 6.36
N PRO A 24 20.10 -4.55 6.86
CA PRO A 24 20.94 -5.70 7.15
C PRO A 24 21.69 -6.20 5.90
N ALA A 25 22.85 -6.82 6.09
CA ALA A 25 23.70 -7.33 5.02
C ALA A 25 22.96 -8.27 4.06
N GLN A 26 22.11 -9.18 4.56
CA GLN A 26 21.28 -10.03 3.71
C GLN A 26 20.32 -9.23 2.82
N THR A 27 19.77 -8.13 3.33
CA THR A 27 18.83 -7.26 2.60
C THR A 27 19.58 -6.41 1.58
N GLN A 28 20.79 -5.93 1.89
CA GLN A 28 21.63 -5.23 0.92
C GLN A 28 22.02 -6.15 -0.25
N ARG A 29 22.40 -7.40 0.03
CA ARG A 29 22.69 -8.41 -1.01
C ARG A 29 21.48 -8.63 -1.92
N LYS A 30 20.30 -8.78 -1.33
CA LYS A 30 19.05 -8.91 -2.08
C LYS A 30 18.73 -7.68 -2.91
N ALA A 31 18.94 -6.47 -2.39
CA ALA A 31 18.75 -5.23 -3.16
C ALA A 31 19.68 -5.17 -4.38
N TYR A 32 20.94 -5.60 -4.22
CA TYR A 32 21.89 -5.71 -5.32
C TYR A 32 21.45 -6.75 -6.35
N GLN A 33 21.10 -7.96 -5.92
CA GLN A 33 20.77 -9.09 -6.79
C GLN A 33 19.43 -8.93 -7.51
N ASP A 34 18.38 -8.56 -6.77
CA ASP A 34 17.01 -8.56 -7.30
C ASP A 34 16.63 -7.23 -7.96
N LEU A 35 17.25 -6.12 -7.52
CA LEU A 35 16.89 -4.75 -7.91
C LEU A 35 18.00 -4.01 -8.63
N TYR A 36 19.23 -4.55 -8.68
CA TYR A 36 20.39 -3.85 -9.24
C TYR A 36 20.71 -2.54 -8.48
N GLU A 37 20.40 -2.50 -7.18
CA GLU A 37 20.67 -1.34 -6.32
C GLU A 37 22.15 -1.28 -5.96
N THR A 38 22.80 -0.17 -6.32
CA THR A 38 24.15 0.23 -5.93
C THR A 38 24.11 1.72 -5.54
N PRO A 39 25.11 2.25 -4.81
CA PRO A 39 25.17 3.69 -4.53
C PRO A 39 25.09 4.55 -5.80
N GLN A 40 25.74 4.11 -6.88
CA GLN A 40 25.78 4.81 -8.17
C GLN A 40 24.43 4.77 -8.88
N THR A 41 23.81 3.57 -8.99
CA THR A 41 22.49 3.45 -9.64
C THR A 41 21.41 4.21 -8.87
N LYS A 42 21.50 4.23 -7.54
CA LYS A 42 20.58 5.00 -6.68
C LYS A 42 20.64 6.49 -6.97
N ILE A 43 21.83 7.09 -6.95
CA ILE A 43 22.03 8.52 -7.22
C ILE A 43 21.61 8.86 -8.66
N ALA A 44 22.04 8.05 -9.62
CA ALA A 44 21.74 8.28 -11.03
C ALA A 44 20.24 8.23 -11.32
N CYS A 45 19.55 7.18 -10.90
CA CYS A 45 18.13 7.00 -11.18
C CYS A 45 17.23 7.99 -10.42
N ILE A 46 17.57 8.37 -9.19
CA ILE A 46 16.83 9.43 -8.47
C ILE A 46 16.90 10.75 -9.24
N ARG A 47 18.10 11.13 -9.69
CA ARG A 47 18.29 12.35 -10.49
C ARG A 47 17.53 12.27 -11.81
N SER A 48 17.62 11.15 -12.53
CA SER A 48 16.90 10.95 -13.79
C SER A 48 15.38 11.00 -13.62
N LEU A 49 14.85 10.38 -12.56
CA LEU A 49 13.41 10.43 -12.26
C LEU A 49 12.96 11.84 -11.92
N ARG A 50 13.76 12.60 -11.16
CA ARG A 50 13.48 14.01 -10.86
C ARG A 50 13.44 14.86 -12.12
N ASN A 51 14.44 14.74 -12.99
CA ASN A 51 14.48 15.46 -14.26
C ASN A 51 13.25 15.14 -15.14
N LEU A 52 12.84 13.87 -15.20
CA LEU A 52 11.66 13.45 -15.96
C LEU A 52 10.36 14.05 -15.39
N ILE A 53 10.27 14.20 -14.06
CA ILE A 53 9.14 14.87 -13.41
C ILE A 53 9.12 16.36 -13.74
N GLU A 54 10.28 17.03 -13.74
CA GLU A 54 10.41 18.45 -14.08
C GLU A 54 10.06 18.72 -15.55
N GLU A 55 10.55 17.88 -16.47
CA GLU A 55 10.24 17.97 -17.92
C GLU A 55 8.73 17.90 -18.18
N LYS A 56 8.02 17.08 -17.39
CA LYS A 56 6.57 16.84 -17.54
C LYS A 56 5.72 17.57 -16.50
N GLN A 57 6.26 18.62 -15.88
CA GLN A 57 5.59 19.35 -14.80
C GLN A 57 4.30 20.07 -15.26
N GLU A 58 4.17 20.38 -16.55
CA GLU A 58 2.94 20.93 -17.10
C GLU A 58 1.80 19.90 -17.14
N GLU A 59 2.15 18.62 -17.24
CA GLU A 59 1.21 17.49 -17.29
C GLU A 59 0.86 16.99 -15.88
N ASN A 60 1.79 17.11 -14.92
CA ASN A 60 1.69 16.49 -13.61
C ASN A 60 2.02 17.45 -12.45
N ASN A 61 1.26 17.35 -11.34
CA ASN A 61 1.43 18.21 -10.16
C ASN A 61 1.75 17.39 -8.91
N PHE A 62 2.81 16.60 -8.96
CA PHE A 62 3.27 15.81 -7.81
C PHE A 62 3.72 16.76 -6.69
N ASP A 63 3.37 16.44 -5.44
CA ASP A 63 3.58 17.32 -4.28
C ASP A 63 4.85 16.98 -3.47
N GLU A 64 5.49 15.84 -3.76
CA GLU A 64 6.61 15.31 -3.01
C GLU A 64 7.68 14.73 -3.95
N HIS A 65 8.94 15.14 -3.76
CA HIS A 65 10.07 14.81 -4.64
C HIS A 65 11.37 14.48 -3.91
N SER A 66 11.30 14.28 -2.58
CA SER A 66 12.46 13.85 -1.79
C SER A 66 13.02 12.53 -2.29
N ASP A 67 14.33 12.34 -2.11
CA ASP A 67 15.04 11.11 -2.46
C ASP A 67 14.35 9.88 -1.82
N ALA A 68 13.97 9.99 -0.54
CA ALA A 68 13.30 8.92 0.19
C ALA A 68 11.93 8.55 -0.42
N PHE A 69 11.18 9.53 -0.92
CA PHE A 69 9.90 9.28 -1.57
C PHE A 69 10.09 8.63 -2.96
N LEU A 70 10.93 9.21 -3.80
CA LEU A 70 11.20 8.72 -5.17
C LEU A 70 11.80 7.31 -5.17
N LEU A 71 12.65 7.02 -4.19
CA LEU A 71 13.31 5.72 -4.05
C LEU A 71 12.32 4.56 -3.90
N LYS A 72 11.15 4.78 -3.29
CA LYS A 72 10.09 3.75 -3.16
C LYS A 72 9.65 3.25 -4.53
N PHE A 73 9.46 4.18 -5.48
CA PHE A 73 9.03 3.87 -6.84
C PHE A 73 10.14 3.17 -7.62
N LEU A 74 11.37 3.69 -7.52
CA LEU A 74 12.55 3.09 -8.15
C LEU A 74 12.79 1.66 -7.67
N ARG A 75 12.84 1.40 -6.37
CA ARG A 75 12.99 0.04 -5.82
C ARG A 75 11.86 -0.88 -6.23
N HIS A 76 10.63 -0.39 -6.29
CA HIS A 76 9.47 -1.18 -6.72
C HIS A 76 9.50 -1.52 -8.22
N ARG A 77 10.20 -0.72 -9.03
CA ARG A 77 10.40 -0.90 -10.47
C ARG A 77 11.83 -1.30 -10.85
N LYS A 78 12.59 -1.86 -9.90
CA LYS A 78 13.95 -2.37 -10.13
C LYS A 78 14.87 -1.34 -10.81
N PHE A 79 14.75 -0.10 -10.38
CA PHE A 79 15.49 1.07 -10.88
C PHE A 79 15.25 1.44 -12.35
N ASP A 80 14.20 0.90 -12.99
CA ASP A 80 13.70 1.43 -14.26
C ASP A 80 12.98 2.77 -14.03
N VAL A 81 13.55 3.84 -14.60
CA VAL A 81 13.10 5.22 -14.40
C VAL A 81 11.73 5.48 -15.04
N ASN A 82 11.47 4.93 -16.22
CA ASN A 82 10.22 5.16 -16.94
C ASN A 82 9.06 4.43 -16.27
N ASP A 83 9.28 3.17 -15.89
CA ASP A 83 8.29 2.39 -15.15
C ASP A 83 8.00 2.98 -13.76
N ALA A 84 9.03 3.51 -13.09
CA ALA A 84 8.88 4.21 -11.82
C ALA A 84 8.04 5.49 -11.97
N TYR A 85 8.30 6.27 -13.03
CA TYR A 85 7.51 7.44 -13.37
C TYR A 85 6.04 7.10 -13.68
N HIS A 86 5.77 6.08 -14.49
CA HIS A 86 4.40 5.65 -14.77
C HIS A 86 3.69 5.10 -13.53
N LEU A 87 4.42 4.49 -12.60
CA LEU A 87 3.85 4.12 -11.30
C LEU A 87 3.53 5.35 -10.45
N LEU A 88 4.36 6.37 -10.49
CA LEU A 88 4.12 7.65 -9.81
C LEU A 88 2.84 8.32 -10.34
N GLU A 89 2.68 8.38 -11.66
CA GLU A 89 1.45 8.87 -12.31
C GLU A 89 0.22 8.11 -11.81
N ARG A 90 0.23 6.78 -11.92
CA ARG A 90 -0.87 5.93 -11.44
C ARG A 90 -1.16 6.14 -9.96
N TYR A 91 -0.13 6.31 -9.13
CA TYR A 91 -0.28 6.57 -7.71
C TYR A 91 -1.07 7.86 -7.45
N TYR A 92 -0.74 8.96 -8.11
CA TYR A 92 -1.48 10.22 -7.96
C TYR A 92 -2.88 10.16 -8.57
N THR A 93 -3.03 9.64 -9.79
CA THR A 93 -4.35 9.47 -10.43
C THR A 93 -5.29 8.63 -9.56
N ASN A 94 -4.80 7.54 -8.97
CA ASN A 94 -5.59 6.70 -8.08
C ASN A 94 -5.97 7.41 -6.77
N ARG A 95 -5.12 8.29 -6.24
CA ARG A 95 -5.43 9.12 -5.07
C ARG A 95 -6.53 10.12 -5.36
N GLU A 96 -6.47 10.79 -6.51
CA GLU A 96 -7.49 11.74 -6.95
C GLU A 96 -8.83 11.07 -7.25
N ALA A 97 -8.80 9.88 -7.86
CA ALA A 97 -10.00 9.13 -8.22
C ALA A 97 -10.75 8.55 -7.01
N LYS A 98 -10.12 8.44 -5.83
CA LYS A 98 -10.67 7.80 -4.63
C LYS A 98 -10.60 8.71 -3.39
N PRO A 99 -11.19 9.92 -3.43
CA PRO A 99 -11.12 10.86 -2.31
C PRO A 99 -11.72 10.29 -1.02
N GLU A 100 -12.66 9.34 -1.12
CA GLU A 100 -13.25 8.65 0.03
C GLU A 100 -12.23 7.80 0.81
N ILE A 101 -11.08 7.47 0.22
CA ILE A 101 -9.96 6.79 0.88
C ILE A 101 -8.84 7.79 1.23
N PHE A 102 -8.40 8.63 0.29
CA PHE A 102 -7.17 9.40 0.48
C PHE A 102 -7.37 10.78 1.11
N ARG A 103 -8.56 11.38 1.00
CA ARG A 103 -8.79 12.72 1.55
C ARG A 103 -8.83 12.70 3.08
N ASN A 104 -8.10 13.62 3.70
CA ASN A 104 -7.97 13.75 5.15
C ASN A 104 -7.54 12.42 5.81
N LEU A 105 -6.62 11.69 5.19
CA LEU A 105 -6.06 10.46 5.76
C LEU A 105 -5.07 10.82 6.88
N THR A 106 -5.59 10.90 8.11
CA THR A 106 -4.82 11.28 9.30
C THR A 106 -4.99 10.26 10.41
N ARG A 107 -4.05 10.22 11.35
CA ARG A 107 -4.10 9.41 12.59
C ARG A 107 -5.44 9.49 13.29
N LYS A 108 -5.96 10.71 13.47
CA LYS A 108 -7.26 10.97 14.08
C LYS A 108 -8.39 10.24 13.36
N ASN A 109 -8.37 10.24 12.02
CA ASN A 109 -9.44 9.69 11.20
C ASN A 109 -9.36 8.16 11.05
N ILE A 110 -8.19 7.56 11.27
CA ILE A 110 -8.03 6.10 11.23
C ILE A 110 -8.07 5.43 12.60
N ARG A 111 -7.81 6.18 13.69
CA ARG A 111 -7.62 5.65 15.07
C ARG A 111 -8.68 4.63 15.47
N LYS A 112 -9.96 4.99 15.41
CA LYS A 112 -11.06 4.11 15.83
C LYS A 112 -11.11 2.80 15.06
N THR A 113 -10.75 2.80 13.78
CA THR A 113 -10.75 1.59 12.95
C THR A 113 -9.48 0.78 13.16
N LEU A 114 -8.34 1.45 13.36
CA LEU A 114 -7.06 0.81 13.69
C LEU A 114 -7.13 0.06 15.03
N GLU A 115 -7.77 0.65 16.04
CA GLU A 115 -7.97 0.08 17.37
C GLU A 115 -8.80 -1.22 17.34
N GLN A 116 -9.62 -1.45 16.30
CA GLN A 116 -10.39 -2.70 16.14
C GLN A 116 -9.48 -3.91 15.85
N GLY A 117 -8.23 -3.70 15.43
CA GLY A 117 -7.28 -4.79 15.19
C GLY A 117 -7.70 -5.73 14.06
N ILE A 118 -8.33 -5.18 13.02
CA ILE A 118 -8.64 -5.91 11.78
C ILE A 118 -7.35 -6.07 10.95
N VAL A 119 -6.53 -5.01 10.86
CA VAL A 119 -5.22 -5.01 10.20
C VAL A 119 -4.16 -4.95 11.28
N CYS A 120 -3.45 -6.05 11.48
CA CYS A 120 -2.52 -6.24 12.58
C CYS A 120 -1.11 -6.49 12.03
N VAL A 121 -0.17 -5.61 12.33
CA VAL A 121 1.23 -5.81 11.92
C VAL A 121 1.98 -6.53 13.03
N LEU A 122 2.57 -7.68 12.73
CA LEU A 122 3.33 -8.43 13.72
C LEU A 122 4.62 -7.68 14.08
N PRO A 123 5.07 -7.73 15.35
CA PRO A 123 6.15 -6.89 15.87
C PRO A 123 7.54 -7.26 15.34
N GLN A 124 7.65 -8.37 14.61
CA GLN A 124 8.90 -8.90 14.09
C GLN A 124 8.76 -9.29 12.62
N ARG A 125 9.88 -9.18 11.90
CA ARG A 125 10.02 -9.67 10.54
C ARG A 125 10.23 -11.17 10.54
N ASP A 126 9.85 -11.83 9.45
CA ASP A 126 10.19 -13.24 9.27
C ASP A 126 11.67 -13.46 8.90
N GLN A 127 12.06 -14.72 8.65
CA GLN A 127 13.45 -15.04 8.29
C GLN A 127 13.94 -14.39 6.99
N HIS A 128 13.04 -13.84 6.17
CA HIS A 128 13.36 -13.18 4.90
C HIS A 128 13.26 -11.64 5.00
N GLY A 129 13.13 -11.10 6.23
CA GLY A 129 13.01 -9.68 6.49
C GLY A 129 11.66 -9.08 6.09
N ARG A 130 10.67 -9.93 5.76
CA ARG A 130 9.32 -9.51 5.34
C ARG A 130 8.51 -9.09 6.56
N VAL A 131 7.71 -8.04 6.42
CA VAL A 131 6.72 -7.68 7.44
C VAL A 131 5.51 -8.60 7.32
N LEU A 132 5.12 -9.24 8.42
CA LEU A 132 3.93 -10.08 8.48
C LEU A 132 2.73 -9.26 8.96
N ILE A 133 1.63 -9.32 8.21
CA ILE A 133 0.37 -8.65 8.56
C ILE A 133 -0.71 -9.70 8.75
N ASN A 134 -1.22 -9.84 9.96
CA ASN A 134 -2.42 -10.60 10.24
C ASN A 134 -3.67 -9.78 9.89
N PHE A 135 -4.48 -10.27 8.98
CA PHE A 135 -5.74 -9.67 8.56
C PHE A 135 -6.92 -10.47 9.13
N ASP A 136 -7.44 -10.00 10.26
CA ASP A 136 -8.49 -10.67 11.01
C ASP A 136 -9.88 -10.21 10.56
N LEU A 137 -10.38 -10.83 9.49
CA LEU A 137 -11.70 -10.53 8.94
C LEU A 137 -12.85 -10.80 9.93
N ARG A 138 -12.65 -11.61 10.97
CA ARG A 138 -13.71 -11.94 11.94
C ARG A 138 -14.11 -10.71 12.75
N LYS A 139 -13.16 -9.81 12.99
CA LYS A 139 -13.37 -8.55 13.74
C LYS A 139 -14.05 -7.47 12.91
N TRP A 140 -14.17 -7.66 11.60
CA TRP A 140 -14.81 -6.69 10.73
C TRP A 140 -16.32 -6.93 10.66
N ASP A 141 -17.09 -5.86 10.88
CA ASP A 141 -18.53 -5.83 10.59
C ASP A 141 -18.79 -5.42 9.13
N PHE A 142 -19.28 -6.38 8.34
CA PHE A 142 -19.56 -6.23 6.91
C PHE A 142 -20.97 -5.70 6.64
N SER A 143 -21.81 -5.56 7.67
CA SER A 143 -23.19 -5.07 7.50
C SER A 143 -23.25 -3.56 7.26
N VAL A 144 -22.15 -2.84 7.54
CA VAL A 144 -22.04 -1.39 7.41
C VAL A 144 -21.08 -1.03 6.26
N PRO A 145 -21.57 -0.63 5.07
CA PRO A 145 -20.71 -0.35 3.90
C PRO A 145 -19.64 0.72 4.15
N TRP A 146 -19.95 1.77 4.93
CA TRP A 146 -18.99 2.83 5.29
C TRP A 146 -17.83 2.34 6.17
N HIS A 147 -17.93 1.15 6.80
CA HIS A 147 -16.78 0.53 7.48
C HIS A 147 -15.71 0.07 6.48
N PHE A 148 -16.08 -0.24 5.24
CA PHE A 148 -15.13 -0.74 4.26
C PHE A 148 -14.12 0.33 3.81
N ASP A 149 -14.59 1.52 3.46
CA ASP A 149 -13.69 2.62 3.08
C ASP A 149 -12.80 3.05 4.27
N LYS A 150 -13.33 2.98 5.50
CA LYS A 150 -12.54 3.19 6.73
C LYS A 150 -11.46 2.11 6.91
N LEU A 151 -11.75 0.86 6.59
CA LEU A 151 -10.78 -0.23 6.62
C LEU A 151 -9.69 -0.03 5.56
N LEU A 152 -10.07 0.36 4.34
CA LEU A 152 -9.11 0.69 3.28
C LEU A 152 -8.20 1.87 3.66
N ARG A 153 -8.73 2.86 4.38
CA ARG A 153 -7.93 3.96 4.94
C ARG A 153 -6.86 3.44 5.90
N VAL A 154 -7.20 2.51 6.81
CA VAL A 154 -6.23 1.87 7.71
C VAL A 154 -5.16 1.12 6.92
N TRP A 155 -5.55 0.36 5.89
CA TRP A 155 -4.59 -0.33 5.01
C TRP A 155 -3.64 0.65 4.32
N VAL A 156 -4.16 1.68 3.66
CA VAL A 156 -3.33 2.67 2.96
C VAL A 156 -2.36 3.33 3.93
N TYR A 157 -2.82 3.77 5.11
CA TYR A 157 -1.96 4.42 6.09
C TYR A 157 -0.89 3.46 6.64
N THR A 158 -1.28 2.24 7.00
CA THR A 158 -0.37 1.17 7.45
C THR A 158 0.72 0.91 6.42
N LEU A 159 0.34 0.66 5.17
CA LEU A 159 1.30 0.39 4.09
C LEU A 159 2.19 1.61 3.82
N THR A 160 1.65 2.83 3.88
CA THR A 160 2.44 4.04 3.68
C THR A 160 3.56 4.14 4.71
N LYS A 161 3.26 3.86 5.98
CA LYS A 161 4.23 3.86 7.08
C LYS A 161 5.21 2.70 7.02
N LEU A 162 4.76 1.49 6.74
CA LEU A 162 5.66 0.34 6.58
C LEU A 162 6.69 0.54 5.46
N PHE A 163 6.30 1.19 4.37
CA PHE A 163 7.19 1.46 3.23
C PHE A 163 7.98 2.77 3.34
N GLU A 164 7.95 3.46 4.48
CA GLU A 164 8.99 4.44 4.84
C GLU A 164 10.30 3.74 5.21
N VAL A 165 10.25 2.49 5.66
CA VAL A 165 11.44 1.70 6.03
C VAL A 165 12.07 1.03 4.81
N ASP A 166 13.36 1.27 4.61
CA ASP A 166 14.15 0.76 3.49
C ASP A 166 14.13 -0.77 3.39
N GLU A 167 14.30 -1.46 4.52
CA GLU A 167 14.24 -2.92 4.58
C GLU A 167 12.89 -3.47 4.10
N THR A 168 11.78 -2.79 4.43
CA THR A 168 10.45 -3.19 3.96
C THR A 168 10.26 -2.92 2.46
N GLN A 169 10.84 -1.85 1.91
CA GLN A 169 10.78 -1.58 0.46
C GLN A 169 11.46 -2.71 -0.35
N ILE A 170 12.52 -3.29 0.20
CA ILE A 170 13.31 -4.37 -0.41
C ILE A 170 12.68 -5.75 -0.11
N ASN A 171 12.30 -6.05 1.12
CA ASN A 171 11.82 -7.38 1.47
C ASN A 171 10.34 -7.57 1.20
N GLY A 172 9.56 -6.50 1.33
CA GLY A 172 8.13 -6.48 1.14
C GLY A 172 7.34 -7.00 2.34
N ILE A 173 6.10 -7.38 2.08
CA ILE A 173 5.13 -7.79 3.08
C ILE A 173 4.48 -9.13 2.73
N VAL A 174 4.01 -9.83 3.74
CA VAL A 174 3.12 -10.98 3.63
C VAL A 174 1.84 -10.69 4.41
N ILE A 175 0.70 -10.99 3.81
CA ILE A 175 -0.60 -10.90 4.47
C ILE A 175 -1.06 -12.31 4.79
N ILE A 176 -1.48 -12.54 6.03
CA ILE A 176 -2.05 -13.80 6.49
C ILE A 176 -3.48 -13.53 6.92
N CYS A 177 -4.43 -14.27 6.37
CA CYS A 177 -5.84 -14.12 6.68
C CYS A 177 -6.41 -15.50 7.04
N ASP A 178 -6.74 -15.66 8.31
CA ASP A 178 -7.44 -16.86 8.78
C ASP A 178 -8.96 -16.68 8.60
N LEU A 179 -9.52 -17.55 7.77
CA LEU A 179 -10.93 -17.51 7.39
C LEU A 179 -11.79 -18.43 8.26
N ARG A 180 -11.21 -19.08 9.28
CA ARG A 180 -12.00 -19.79 10.30
C ARG A 180 -13.05 -18.85 10.87
N GLN A 181 -14.26 -19.36 11.04
CA GLN A 181 -15.39 -18.63 11.64
C GLN A 181 -15.87 -17.41 10.83
N LEU A 182 -15.43 -17.21 9.58
CA LEU A 182 -16.05 -16.23 8.71
C LEU A 182 -17.51 -16.63 8.42
N SER A 183 -18.46 -15.79 8.84
CA SER A 183 -19.88 -16.11 8.70
C SER A 183 -20.37 -16.04 7.24
N VAL A 184 -21.46 -16.74 6.96
CA VAL A 184 -22.14 -16.68 5.66
C VAL A 184 -22.64 -15.26 5.38
N LEU A 185 -23.15 -14.55 6.39
CA LEU A 185 -23.60 -13.16 6.25
C LEU A 185 -22.46 -12.24 5.85
N GLN A 186 -21.31 -12.32 6.53
CA GLN A 186 -20.12 -11.54 6.17
C GLN A 186 -19.66 -11.84 4.74
N THR A 187 -19.68 -13.11 4.34
CA THR A 187 -19.27 -13.52 2.98
C THR A 187 -20.24 -13.00 1.91
N LYS A 188 -21.55 -13.02 2.16
CA LYS A 188 -22.57 -12.48 1.24
C LYS A 188 -22.52 -10.96 1.11
N SER A 189 -22.05 -10.26 2.14
CA SER A 189 -21.91 -8.79 2.13
C SER A 189 -20.74 -8.29 1.29
N LEU A 190 -19.81 -9.17 0.89
CA LEU A 190 -18.70 -8.82 0.01
C LEU A 190 -19.19 -8.61 -1.42
N ARG A 191 -19.37 -7.34 -1.79
CA ARG A 191 -19.77 -6.94 -3.15
C ARG A 191 -18.57 -6.89 -4.10
N SER A 192 -18.81 -7.10 -5.39
CA SER A 192 -17.78 -6.99 -6.45
C SER A 192 -17.08 -5.62 -6.47
N SER A 193 -17.81 -4.53 -6.18
CA SER A 193 -17.25 -3.19 -6.08
C SER A 193 -16.23 -3.04 -4.95
N MET A 194 -16.46 -3.73 -3.82
CA MET A 194 -15.53 -3.75 -2.69
C MET A 194 -14.27 -4.54 -3.04
N LEU A 195 -14.45 -5.71 -3.65
CA LEU A 195 -13.34 -6.55 -4.12
C LEU A 195 -12.46 -5.81 -5.13
N LYS A 196 -13.07 -5.09 -6.08
CA LYS A 196 -12.32 -4.24 -7.02
C LYS A 196 -11.47 -3.19 -6.29
N LYS A 197 -12.00 -2.54 -5.25
CA LYS A 197 -11.23 -1.57 -4.46
C LYS A 197 -10.04 -2.22 -3.75
N VAL A 198 -10.19 -3.43 -3.20
CA VAL A 198 -9.06 -4.20 -2.60
C VAL A 198 -8.02 -4.55 -3.67
N ILE A 199 -8.46 -5.08 -4.82
CA ILE A 199 -7.57 -5.45 -5.91
C ILE A 199 -6.80 -4.22 -6.40
N ASP A 200 -7.48 -3.11 -6.64
CA ASP A 200 -6.83 -1.85 -7.05
C ASP A 200 -5.80 -1.37 -6.03
N LEU A 201 -6.00 -1.60 -4.72
CA LEU A 201 -5.03 -1.22 -3.69
C LEU A 201 -3.72 -2.02 -3.80
N PHE A 202 -3.81 -3.32 -4.11
CA PHE A 202 -2.64 -4.21 -4.18
C PHE A 202 -2.08 -4.39 -5.60
N GLN A 203 -2.70 -3.79 -6.61
CA GLN A 203 -2.35 -3.96 -8.02
C GLN A 203 -1.91 -2.66 -8.70
N ASP A 204 -0.60 -2.50 -8.91
CA ASP A 204 0.06 -1.48 -9.75
C ASP A 204 -0.21 0.01 -9.45
N ASN A 205 -0.86 0.32 -8.33
CA ASN A 205 -1.19 1.70 -7.94
C ASN A 205 -0.33 2.24 -6.79
N PHE A 206 0.45 1.40 -6.12
CA PHE A 206 1.29 1.79 -4.99
C PHE A 206 2.69 1.17 -5.10
N PRO A 207 3.74 1.86 -4.61
CA PRO A 207 5.11 1.35 -4.60
C PRO A 207 5.35 0.31 -3.49
N PHE A 208 4.42 -0.64 -3.31
CA PHE A 208 4.47 -1.64 -2.26
C PHE A 208 4.79 -3.03 -2.82
N ARG A 209 5.76 -3.70 -2.22
CA ARG A 209 6.11 -5.09 -2.54
C ARG A 209 5.25 -6.05 -1.72
N LEU A 210 4.19 -6.57 -2.33
CA LEU A 210 3.42 -7.69 -1.80
C LEU A 210 4.08 -9.00 -2.24
N ASN A 211 4.50 -9.84 -1.29
CA ASN A 211 5.12 -11.13 -1.59
C ASN A 211 4.06 -12.22 -1.68
N ALA A 212 3.15 -12.27 -0.70
CA ALA A 212 2.12 -13.29 -0.63
C ALA A 212 0.91 -12.83 0.19
N VAL A 213 -0.25 -13.41 -0.12
CA VAL A 213 -1.47 -13.40 0.68
C VAL A 213 -1.86 -14.85 0.95
N HIS A 214 -1.76 -15.28 2.20
CA HIS A 214 -2.14 -16.62 2.63
C HIS A 214 -3.56 -16.59 3.19
N LEU A 215 -4.48 -17.27 2.51
CA LEU A 215 -5.85 -17.49 2.95
C LEU A 215 -5.93 -18.86 3.61
N LEU A 216 -6.01 -18.88 4.93
CA LEU A 216 -6.02 -20.12 5.71
C LEU A 216 -7.45 -20.55 6.01
N ASN A 217 -7.69 -21.86 5.99
CA ASN A 217 -8.94 -22.48 6.46
C ASN A 217 -10.21 -21.89 5.82
N PRO A 218 -10.31 -21.80 4.48
CA PRO A 218 -11.47 -21.23 3.82
C PRO A 218 -12.73 -22.09 4.08
N SER A 219 -13.82 -21.44 4.47
CA SER A 219 -15.12 -22.10 4.56
C SER A 219 -15.67 -22.47 3.18
N TRP A 220 -16.62 -23.41 3.11
CA TRP A 220 -17.26 -23.81 1.84
C TRP A 220 -17.89 -22.63 1.09
N HIS A 221 -18.51 -21.70 1.83
CA HIS A 221 -19.13 -20.50 1.25
C HIS A 221 -18.10 -19.47 0.81
N PHE A 222 -16.94 -19.36 1.49
CA PHE A 222 -15.83 -18.54 1.00
C PHE A 222 -15.23 -19.13 -0.27
N LYS A 223 -15.09 -20.45 -0.38
CA LYS A 223 -14.60 -21.11 -1.61
C LYS A 223 -15.47 -20.77 -2.83
N LEU A 224 -16.79 -20.68 -2.65
CA LEU A 224 -17.69 -20.23 -3.71
C LEU A 224 -17.44 -18.77 -4.11
N LEU A 225 -17.27 -17.87 -3.13
CA LEU A 225 -16.91 -16.48 -3.37
C LEU A 225 -15.53 -16.37 -4.05
N TRP A 226 -14.55 -17.15 -3.62
CA TRP A 226 -13.21 -17.18 -4.18
C TRP A 226 -13.22 -17.57 -5.66
N LYS A 227 -14.05 -18.54 -6.05
CA LYS A 227 -14.23 -18.90 -7.46
C LYS A 227 -14.72 -17.71 -8.29
N MET A 228 -15.61 -16.87 -7.74
CA MET A 228 -16.05 -15.64 -8.42
C MET A 228 -14.95 -14.57 -8.48
N ILE A 229 -14.15 -14.44 -7.42
CA ILE A 229 -13.03 -13.48 -7.34
C ILE A 229 -11.92 -13.87 -8.32
N ASN A 230 -11.50 -15.13 -8.29
CA ASN A 230 -10.36 -15.62 -9.07
C ASN A 230 -10.65 -15.65 -10.58
N VAL A 231 -11.91 -15.86 -10.96
CA VAL A 231 -12.36 -15.78 -12.36
C VAL A 231 -12.67 -14.33 -12.77
N SER A 232 -12.62 -13.37 -11.85
CA SER A 232 -12.87 -11.97 -12.20
C SER A 232 -11.76 -11.43 -13.09
N ALA A 233 -12.14 -10.68 -14.14
CA ALA A 233 -11.21 -10.02 -15.05
C ALA A 233 -10.34 -8.93 -14.38
N PHE A 234 -10.52 -8.69 -13.08
CA PHE A 234 -9.85 -7.61 -12.35
C PHE A 234 -8.47 -8.02 -11.80
N ILE A 235 -8.24 -9.32 -11.54
CA ILE A 235 -6.97 -9.82 -10.99
C ILE A 235 -5.99 -10.09 -12.13
N LYS A 236 -4.86 -9.37 -12.13
CA LYS A 236 -3.75 -9.62 -13.05
C LYS A 236 -2.98 -10.87 -12.63
N PRO A 237 -2.32 -11.57 -13.56
CA PRO A 237 -1.53 -12.78 -13.26
C PRO A 237 -0.54 -12.59 -12.10
N LYS A 238 0.17 -11.46 -12.08
CA LYS A 238 1.13 -11.12 -11.02
C LYS A 238 0.52 -11.05 -9.61
N LEU A 239 -0.73 -10.62 -9.47
CA LEU A 239 -1.41 -10.65 -8.18
C LEU A 239 -1.92 -12.07 -7.88
N ALA A 240 -2.49 -12.76 -8.87
CA ALA A 240 -2.97 -14.14 -8.72
C ALA A 240 -1.89 -15.11 -8.22
N GLU A 241 -0.67 -15.00 -8.75
CA GLU A 241 0.51 -15.79 -8.34
C GLU A 241 0.91 -15.58 -6.86
N ARG A 242 0.40 -14.53 -6.21
CA ARG A 242 0.68 -14.20 -4.82
C ARG A 242 -0.44 -14.63 -3.88
N LEU A 243 -1.54 -15.18 -4.40
CA LEU A 243 -2.69 -15.60 -3.62
C LEU A 243 -2.60 -17.11 -3.36
N PHE A 244 -2.36 -17.48 -2.11
CA PHE A 244 -2.22 -18.88 -1.69
C PHE A 244 -3.40 -19.26 -0.80
N VAL A 245 -4.15 -20.29 -1.21
CA VAL A 245 -5.29 -20.81 -0.44
C VAL A 245 -4.89 -22.14 0.19
N HIS A 246 -4.95 -22.19 1.52
CA HIS A 246 -4.58 -23.36 2.32
C HIS A 246 -5.85 -23.98 2.91
N ASP A 247 -6.36 -25.02 2.26
CA ASP A 247 -7.61 -25.71 2.61
C ASP A 247 -7.32 -27.08 3.22
N GLY A 248 -7.37 -27.17 4.56
CA GLY A 248 -7.06 -28.39 5.30
C GLY A 248 -5.64 -28.38 5.86
N ASP A 249 -4.74 -29.15 5.26
CA ASP A 249 -3.37 -29.29 5.77
C ASP A 249 -2.57 -27.98 5.62
N LEU A 250 -2.07 -27.48 6.75
CA LEU A 250 -1.26 -26.26 6.83
C LEU A 250 0.24 -26.56 6.86
N SER A 251 0.68 -27.79 6.60
CA SER A 251 2.10 -28.18 6.60
C SER A 251 2.97 -27.27 5.73
N ILE A 252 2.55 -26.97 4.49
CA ILE A 252 3.26 -26.07 3.57
C ILE A 252 3.37 -24.67 4.17
N PHE A 253 2.27 -24.13 4.71
CA PHE A 253 2.26 -22.82 5.36
C PHE A 253 3.17 -22.78 6.58
N ASN A 254 3.10 -23.79 7.45
CA ASN A 254 3.90 -23.89 8.67
C ASN A 254 5.40 -24.11 8.38
N ASN A 255 5.74 -24.74 7.26
CA ASN A 255 7.12 -24.88 6.79
C ASN A 255 7.68 -23.52 6.34
N GLU A 256 6.88 -22.68 5.70
CA GLU A 256 7.30 -21.33 5.30
C GLU A 256 7.35 -20.37 6.50
N PHE A 257 6.38 -20.46 7.41
CA PHE A 257 6.24 -19.60 8.58
C PHE A 257 6.35 -20.41 9.89
N PRO A 258 7.57 -20.58 10.42
CA PRO A 258 7.78 -21.21 11.72
C PRO A 258 6.94 -20.56 12.83
N VAL A 259 6.50 -21.37 13.80
CA VAL A 259 5.60 -20.96 14.91
C VAL A 259 6.08 -19.73 15.69
N LYS A 260 7.40 -19.53 15.79
CA LYS A 260 8.00 -18.36 16.44
C LYS A 260 7.62 -17.02 15.81
N TYR A 261 7.20 -16.99 14.54
CA TYR A 261 6.78 -15.78 13.82
C TYR A 261 5.28 -15.56 13.83
N LEU A 262 4.50 -16.59 14.16
CA LEU A 262 3.05 -16.55 14.07
C LEU A 262 2.41 -16.22 15.42
N PRO A 263 1.28 -15.51 15.43
CA PRO A 263 0.52 -15.26 16.65
C PRO A 263 -0.13 -16.54 17.16
N LYS A 264 -0.42 -16.60 18.47
CA LYS A 264 -1.06 -17.77 19.11
C LYS A 264 -2.37 -18.19 18.45
N GLU A 265 -3.15 -17.24 17.95
CA GLU A 265 -4.42 -17.49 17.24
C GLU A 265 -4.22 -18.30 15.95
N LEU A 266 -3.03 -18.22 15.34
CA LEU A 266 -2.63 -18.97 14.16
C LEU A 266 -1.79 -20.23 14.51
N GLY A 267 -1.74 -20.62 15.78
CA GLY A 267 -0.97 -21.77 16.25
C GLY A 267 0.52 -21.48 16.50
N GLY A 268 0.90 -20.21 16.60
CA GLY A 268 2.28 -19.80 16.87
C GLY A 268 2.56 -19.44 18.33
N GLU A 269 3.71 -18.81 18.55
CA GLU A 269 4.23 -18.44 19.88
C GLU A 269 4.14 -16.93 20.17
N VAL A 270 3.95 -16.11 19.14
CA VAL A 270 3.92 -14.65 19.28
C VAL A 270 2.68 -14.25 20.06
N VAL A 271 2.90 -13.60 21.20
CA VAL A 271 1.83 -12.89 21.91
C VAL A 271 1.66 -11.55 21.22
N TYR A 272 0.54 -11.40 20.52
CA TYR A 272 0.25 -10.18 19.77
C TYR A 272 -0.82 -9.35 20.48
N ASP A 273 -0.48 -8.09 20.79
CA ASP A 273 -1.45 -7.07 21.22
C ASP A 273 -1.49 -5.95 20.18
N ASN A 274 -2.67 -5.73 19.59
CA ASN A 274 -2.89 -4.67 18.62
C ASN A 274 -2.61 -3.27 19.19
N ASN A 275 -2.68 -3.09 20.50
CA ASN A 275 -2.34 -1.82 21.14
C ASN A 275 -0.89 -1.41 20.90
N ILE A 276 0.03 -2.37 20.71
CA ILE A 276 1.42 -2.10 20.37
C ILE A 276 1.48 -1.39 19.02
N TRP A 277 0.87 -2.00 17.99
CA TRP A 277 0.82 -1.41 16.65
C TRP A 277 0.07 -0.07 16.61
N VAL A 278 -1.05 0.02 17.33
CA VAL A 278 -1.81 1.28 17.47
C VAL A 278 -0.92 2.37 18.08
N LYS A 279 -0.17 2.07 19.13
CA LYS A 279 0.71 3.04 19.79
C LYS A 279 1.80 3.51 18.83
N GLU A 280 2.56 2.58 18.25
CA GLU A 280 3.65 2.89 17.32
C GLU A 280 3.17 3.72 16.11
N LEU A 281 2.02 3.36 15.53
CA LEU A 281 1.52 4.01 14.33
C LEU A 281 0.92 5.41 14.62
N LEU A 282 0.41 5.63 15.83
CA LEU A 282 -0.22 6.89 16.24
C LEU A 282 0.73 7.84 17.01
N GLU A 283 1.95 7.42 17.33
CA GLU A 283 2.95 8.25 18.01
C GLU A 283 3.36 9.46 17.14
N PRO A 284 3.24 10.71 17.63
CA PRO A 284 3.54 11.93 16.87
C PRO A 284 4.92 11.86 16.19
N GLU A 285 4.97 11.84 14.86
CA GLU A 285 6.23 12.12 14.16
C GLU A 285 6.33 13.64 14.00
N LYS A 286 7.54 14.19 14.12
CA LYS A 286 7.80 15.62 13.87
C LYS A 286 7.45 16.05 12.43
N SER A 287 7.27 15.10 11.50
CA SER A 287 7.04 15.28 10.06
C SER A 287 5.57 15.59 9.66
N GLU A 288 4.58 15.27 10.51
CA GLU A 288 3.14 15.33 10.13
C GLU A 288 2.62 16.73 9.81
N GLN A 289 3.30 17.79 10.27
CA GLN A 289 2.95 19.16 9.91
C GLN A 289 3.21 19.44 8.41
N VAL A 290 4.24 18.83 7.81
CA VAL A 290 4.66 19.12 6.43
C VAL A 290 3.70 18.49 5.41
N THR A 291 3.32 17.22 5.60
CA THR A 291 2.41 16.52 4.67
C THR A 291 0.99 17.10 4.69
N GLN A 292 0.52 17.59 5.84
CA GLN A 292 -0.79 18.25 5.95
C GLN A 292 -0.81 19.62 5.27
N LEU A 293 0.29 20.37 5.35
CA LEU A 293 0.46 21.64 4.64
C LEU A 293 0.52 21.42 3.13
N GLN A 294 1.30 20.44 2.65
CA GLN A 294 1.41 20.10 1.22
C GLN A 294 0.07 19.62 0.63
N THR A 295 -0.62 18.70 1.31
CA THR A 295 -1.92 18.17 0.83
C THR A 295 -2.99 19.27 0.78
N SER A 296 -3.01 20.15 1.79
CA SER A 296 -3.97 21.26 1.86
C SER A 296 -3.69 22.33 0.80
N ALA A 297 -2.42 22.68 0.59
CA ALA A 297 -2.00 23.61 -0.46
C ALA A 297 -2.32 23.06 -1.86
N HIS A 298 -2.10 21.77 -2.10
CA HIS A 298 -2.40 21.11 -3.36
C HIS A 298 -3.93 21.10 -3.65
N ILE A 299 -4.77 20.75 -2.66
CA ILE A 299 -6.23 20.79 -2.81
C ILE A 299 -6.72 22.22 -3.09
N GLN A 300 -6.14 23.25 -2.45
CA GLN A 300 -6.46 24.64 -2.75
C GLN A 300 -6.05 25.06 -4.17
N ALA A 301 -4.88 24.62 -4.65
CA ALA A 301 -4.41 24.89 -6.00
C ALA A 301 -5.31 24.26 -7.08
N LEU A 302 -5.72 23.00 -6.91
CA LEU A 302 -6.64 22.31 -7.81
C LEU A 302 -8.02 22.99 -7.87
N ASN A 303 -8.54 23.43 -6.73
CA ASN A 303 -9.81 24.15 -6.67
C ASN A 303 -9.72 25.54 -7.32
N LYS A 304 -8.56 26.19 -7.26
CA LYS A 304 -8.31 27.47 -7.94
C LYS A 304 -8.27 27.28 -9.46
N LYS A 305 -7.56 26.27 -9.98
CA LYS A 305 -7.54 25.94 -11.42
C LYS A 305 -8.93 25.61 -11.98
N LYS A 306 -9.77 24.85 -11.24
CA LYS A 306 -11.17 24.59 -11.64
C LYS A 306 -12.05 25.84 -11.66
N LYS A 307 -11.82 26.83 -10.79
CA LYS A 307 -12.55 28.11 -10.83
C LYS A 307 -12.17 28.94 -12.05
N PHE A 308 -10.89 28.97 -12.43
CA PHE A 308 -10.42 29.69 -13.61
C PHE A 308 -10.92 29.07 -14.94
N SER A 309 -11.05 27.73 -15.01
CA SER A 309 -11.59 27.07 -16.20
C SER A 309 -13.10 27.30 -16.39
N PHE A 310 -13.86 27.47 -15.31
CA PHE A 310 -15.30 27.78 -15.38
C PHE A 310 -15.62 29.25 -15.67
N SER A 311 -14.72 30.20 -15.35
CA SER A 311 -14.92 31.62 -15.67
C SER A 311 -14.61 31.99 -17.13
N GLY A 312 -13.98 31.10 -17.91
CA GLY A 312 -13.58 31.37 -19.30
C GLY A 312 -14.66 31.14 -20.36
N THR A 313 -15.85 30.65 -20.00
CA THR A 313 -16.91 30.32 -20.98
C THR A 313 -18.18 31.14 -20.73
N LYS A 314 -18.12 32.45 -20.96
CA LYS A 314 -19.31 33.24 -21.33
C LYS A 314 -19.11 33.79 -22.74
N ARG A 315 -19.52 33.00 -23.74
CA ARG A 315 -19.69 33.47 -25.12
C ARG A 315 -20.85 34.46 -25.16
N SER A 316 -20.55 35.66 -25.65
CA SER A 316 -21.49 36.66 -26.12
C SER A 316 -22.44 36.07 -27.16
N THR A 317 -23.74 36.06 -26.89
CA THR A 317 -24.79 35.94 -27.91
C THR A 317 -25.28 37.35 -28.23
N ALA A 318 -24.68 37.98 -29.23
CA ALA A 318 -25.24 39.20 -29.83
C ALA A 318 -26.40 38.81 -30.75
N SER A 319 -27.60 39.27 -30.40
CA SER A 319 -28.81 39.16 -31.22
C SER A 319 -28.74 40.15 -32.39
N TYR A 320 -28.82 39.65 -33.62
CA TYR A 320 -29.09 40.46 -34.82
C TYR A 320 -30.60 40.62 -34.95
N ASN A 321 -31.11 41.83 -34.69
CA ASN A 321 -32.48 42.21 -35.04
C ASN A 321 -32.48 42.86 -36.43
N THR A 322 -33.08 42.17 -37.39
CA THR A 322 -33.32 42.65 -38.76
C THR A 322 -34.60 43.47 -38.77
N ALA A 323 -34.50 44.80 -38.88
CA ALA A 323 -35.64 45.66 -39.19
C ALA A 323 -35.71 45.86 -40.72
N LYS A 324 -36.75 45.31 -41.36
CA LYS A 324 -37.14 45.60 -42.74
C LYS A 324 -38.30 46.60 -42.72
N LYS A 325 -38.11 47.73 -43.39
CA LYS A 325 -39.14 48.68 -43.81
C LYS A 325 -40.25 47.95 -44.58
N ILE A 326 -41.52 48.22 -44.26
CA ILE A 326 -42.50 49.04 -45.00
C ILE A 326 -43.66 49.34 -44.05
#